data_AF-A0AAV5VWS2-F1
#
_entry.id   AF-A0AAV5VWS2-F1
#
_cell.length_a   1.000
_cell.length_b   1.000
_cell.length_c   1.000
_cell.angle_alpha   90.00
_cell.angle_beta   90.00
_cell.angle_gamma   90.00
#
_symmetry.space_group_name_H-M   'P 1'
#
loop_
_entity.id
_entity.type
_entity.pdbx_description
1 polymer ?
#
loop_
_entity_poly.entity_id
_entity_poly.type
_entity_poly.pdbx_seq_one_letter_code
_entity_poly.pdbx_strand_id
1 'polypeptide(L)' 'ANLIAVFPALYHRTTVDTKIGGFTVPANTLVNGDAHQMMQTDPLFEEPQRFWPERYLAEDGVTLRKELVERTIPF' A
#
# COMPACT_ATOMS: atom_id res chain seq x y z
N ALA A 1 -1.79 17.00 3.52
CA ALA A 1 -1.63 15.92 4.50
C ALA A 1 -2.12 14.64 3.84
N ASN A 2 -1.22 13.78 3.39
CA ASN A 2 -1.56 12.48 2.82
C ASN A 2 -2.41 11.62 3.78
N LEU A 3 -3.01 10.54 3.26
CA LEU A 3 -3.43 9.44 4.11
C LEU A 3 -2.18 8.80 4.71
N ILE A 4 -1.97 8.99 6.01
CA ILE A 4 -0.83 8.44 6.73
C ILE A 4 -1.27 7.10 7.32
N ALA A 5 -0.62 6.02 6.90
CA ALA A 5 -0.75 4.74 7.59
C ALA A 5 -0.17 4.89 9.00
N VAL A 6 -0.99 4.66 10.03
CA VAL A 6 -0.58 4.79 11.45
C VAL A 6 0.55 3.80 11.79
N PHE A 7 0.57 2.64 11.11
CA PHE A 7 1.65 1.66 11.18
C PHE A 7 2.16 1.37 9.76
N PRO A 8 3.10 2.18 9.22
CA PRO A 8 3.51 2.06 7.82
C PRO A 8 4.41 0.85 7.55
N ALA A 9 5.05 0.30 8.58
CA ALA A 9 5.96 -0.83 8.46
C ALA A 9 5.30 -2.13 8.97
N LEU A 10 5.09 -3.08 8.06
CA LEU A 10 4.59 -4.42 8.36
C LEU A 10 5.75 -5.42 8.31
N TYR A 11 6.24 -5.80 9.49
CA TYR A 11 7.38 -6.71 9.61
C TYR A 11 6.95 -8.17 9.64
N HIS A 12 7.48 -8.94 8.71
CA HIS A 12 7.39 -10.40 8.66
C HIS A 12 8.78 -11.03 8.52
N ARG A 13 8.83 -12.36 8.51
CA ARG A 13 10.08 -13.12 8.40
C ARG A 13 9.88 -14.31 7.47
N THR A 14 10.84 -14.53 6.57
CA THR A 14 10.84 -15.72 5.72
C THR A 14 11.06 -16.98 6.56
N THR A 15 10.27 -18.02 6.33
CA THR A 15 10.39 -19.31 7.04
C THR A 15 11.28 -20.31 6.31
N VAL A 16 11.50 -20.08 5.01
CA VAL A 16 12.32 -20.87 4.10
C VAL A 16 13.02 -19.94 3.11
N ASP A 17 14.05 -20.44 2.44
CA ASP A 17 14.63 -19.78 1.28
C ASP A 17 13.55 -19.61 0.22
N THR A 18 13.36 -18.39 -0.28
CA THR A 18 12.28 -18.04 -1.20
C THR A 18 12.74 -17.00 -2.22
N LYS A 19 11.84 -16.60 -3.12
CA LYS A 19 12.07 -15.50 -4.05
C LYS A 19 11.05 -14.39 -3.84
N ILE A 20 11.53 -13.15 -3.69
CA ILE A 20 10.70 -11.94 -3.60
C ILE A 20 11.17 -10.99 -4.69
N GLY A 21 10.26 -10.53 -5.56
CA GLY A 21 10.62 -9.61 -6.67
C GLY A 21 11.68 -10.16 -7.62
N GLY A 22 11.80 -11.50 -7.75
CA GLY A 22 12.85 -12.15 -8.54
C GLY A 22 14.19 -12.37 -7.82
N PHE A 23 14.38 -11.78 -6.63
CA PHE A 23 15.59 -11.95 -5.82
C PHE A 23 15.46 -13.15 -4.88
N THR A 24 16.52 -13.95 -4.75
CA THR A 24 16.59 -15.01 -3.74
C THR A 24 16.75 -14.38 -2.35
N VAL A 25 15.85 -14.72 -1.44
CA VAL A 25 15.84 -14.26 -0.05
C VAL A 25 15.99 -15.49 0.86
N PRO A 26 17.06 -15.57 1.69
CA PRO A 26 17.25 -16.68 2.59
C PRO A 26 16.14 -16.82 3.63
N ALA A 27 15.98 -18.01 4.20
CA ALA A 27 15.18 -18.25 5.38
C ALA A 27 15.63 -17.35 6.55
N ASN A 28 14.72 -17.08 7.48
CA ASN A 28 14.96 -16.26 8.66
C ASN A 28 15.36 -14.79 8.36
N THR A 29 15.02 -14.28 7.17
CA THR A 29 15.24 -12.89 6.78
C THR A 29 14.04 -12.02 7.18
N LEU A 30 14.30 -10.87 7.82
CA LEU A 30 13.25 -9.88 8.11
C LEU A 30 12.81 -9.19 6.81
N VAL A 31 11.50 -9.11 6.59
CA VAL A 31 10.89 -8.45 5.43
C VAL A 31 9.98 -7.35 5.93
N ASN A 32 10.12 -6.15 5.36
CA ASN A 32 9.24 -5.01 5.63
C ASN A 32 8.31 -4.79 4.42
N GLY A 33 7.00 -4.88 4.63
CA GLY A 33 6.00 -4.36 3.70
C GLY A 33 5.69 -2.91 4.05
N ASP A 34 6.26 -1.95 3.32
CA ASP A 34 6.02 -0.52 3.53
C ASP A 34 4.73 -0.08 2.82
N ALA A 35 3.61 -0.17 3.53
CA ALA A 35 2.29 0.17 2.99
C ALA A 35 2.20 1.65 2.57
N HIS A 36 2.90 2.54 3.28
CA HIS A 36 2.94 3.96 2.94
C HIS A 36 3.66 4.17 1.60
N GLN A 37 4.84 3.58 1.42
CA GLN A 37 5.58 3.68 0.17
C GLN A 37 4.81 3.06 -1.01
N MET A 38 4.16 1.91 -0.78
CA MET A 38 3.35 1.26 -1.81
C MET A 38 2.21 2.16 -2.31
N MET A 39 1.40 2.73 -1.40
CA MET A 39 0.32 3.63 -1.80
C MET A 39 0.84 4.97 -2.36
N GLN A 40 1.97 5.47 -1.86
CA GLN A 40 2.57 6.72 -2.35
C GLN A 40 3.09 6.61 -3.79
N THR A 41 3.49 5.42 -4.22
CA THR A 41 4.08 5.19 -5.56
C THR A 41 3.12 4.56 -6.56
N ASP A 42 1.96 4.08 -6.11
CA ASP A 42 0.94 3.53 -7.00
C ASP A 42 0.25 4.66 -7.79
N PRO A 43 0.20 4.56 -9.13
CA PRO A 43 -0.31 5.63 -10.00
C PRO A 43 -1.80 5.94 -9.80
N LEU A 44 -2.56 5.06 -9.15
CA LEU A 44 -3.98 5.33 -8.84
C LEU A 44 -4.15 6.37 -7.72
N PHE A 45 -3.13 6.58 -6.88
CA PHE A 45 -3.12 7.62 -5.87
C PHE A 45 -2.51 8.92 -6.41
N GLU A 46 -3.24 9.61 -7.28
CA GLU A 46 -2.84 10.91 -7.84
C GLU A 46 -2.54 11.95 -6.76
N GLU A 47 -1.54 12.81 -6.87
CA GLU A 47 -1.19 13.77 -5.79
C GLU A 47 -1.17 13.13 -4.37
N PRO A 48 -0.39 12.06 -4.13
CA PRO A 48 -0.52 11.24 -2.92
C PRO A 48 -0.20 12.00 -1.63
N GLN A 49 0.47 13.15 -1.73
CA GLN A 49 0.81 14.06 -0.63
C GLN A 49 -0.37 14.94 -0.16
N ARG A 50 -1.42 15.04 -0.98
CA ARG A 50 -2.60 15.87 -0.72
C ARG A 50 -3.62 15.08 0.09
N PHE A 51 -4.21 15.74 1.10
CA PHE A 51 -5.40 15.21 1.76
C PHE A 51 -6.56 15.39 0.79
N TRP A 52 -7.03 14.30 0.19
CA TRP A 52 -8.12 14.37 -0.77
C TRP A 52 -9.01 13.15 -0.60
N PRO A 53 -9.86 13.10 0.43
CA PRO A 53 -10.79 11.98 0.68
C PRO A 53 -11.74 11.73 -0.48
N GLU A 54 -12.16 12.79 -1.18
CA GLU A 54 -13.10 12.71 -2.30
C GLU A 54 -12.55 11.90 -3.48
N ARG A 55 -11.23 11.66 -3.55
CA ARG A 55 -10.63 10.75 -4.54
C ARG A 55 -11.19 9.33 -4.47
N TYR A 56 -11.79 8.94 -3.34
CA TYR A 56 -12.42 7.64 -3.15
C TYR A 56 -13.86 7.58 -3.67
N LEU A 57 -14.46 8.71 -4.04
CA LEU A 57 -15.82 8.77 -4.56
C LEU A 57 -15.81 8.61 -6.09
N ALA A 58 -16.78 7.87 -6.61
CA ALA A 58 -17.08 7.78 -8.03
C ALA A 58 -17.78 9.07 -8.51
N GLU A 59 -18.07 9.16 -9.81
CA GLU A 59 -18.67 10.36 -10.41
C GLU A 59 -20.03 10.73 -9.82
N ASP A 60 -20.78 9.75 -9.29
CA ASP A 60 -22.06 9.97 -8.61
C ASP A 60 -21.93 10.61 -7.22
N GLY A 61 -20.69 10.75 -6.70
CA GLY A 61 -20.39 11.35 -5.40
C GLY A 61 -20.79 10.51 -4.19
N VAL A 62 -21.31 9.28 -4.38
CA VAL A 62 -21.83 8.43 -3.28
C VAL A 62 -21.31 7.00 -3.34
N THR A 63 -20.95 6.52 -4.52
CA THR A 63 -20.33 5.20 -4.70
C THR A 63 -18.83 5.30 -4.52
N LEU A 64 -18.20 4.27 -3.95
CA LEU A 64 -16.75 4.21 -3.85
C LEU A 64 -16.09 3.80 -5.17
N ARG A 65 -14.98 4.43 -5.52
CA ARG A 65 -14.07 4.01 -6.60
C ARG A 65 -13.41 2.69 -6.24
N LYS A 66 -13.99 1.59 -6.71
CA LYS A 66 -13.58 0.21 -6.38
C LYS A 66 -12.09 -0.04 -6.60
N GLU A 67 -11.54 0.38 -7.74
CA GLU A 67 -10.13 0.17 -8.07
C GLU A 67 -9.17 0.82 -7.05
N LEU A 68 -9.53 2.01 -6.54
CA LEU A 68 -8.72 2.70 -5.54
C LEU A 68 -8.86 2.04 -4.16
N VAL A 69 -10.06 1.57 -3.82
CA VAL A 69 -10.31 0.84 -2.56
C VAL A 69 -9.53 -0.47 -2.53
N GLU A 70 -9.53 -1.25 -3.61
CA GLU A 70 -8.80 -2.50 -3.73
C GLU A 70 -7.27 -2.33 -3.62
N ARG A 71 -6.77 -1.13 -3.94
CA ARG A 71 -5.35 -0.76 -3.86
C ARG A 71 -4.95 -0.12 -2.55
N THR A 72 -5.92 0.25 -1.72
CA THR A 72 -5.65 0.81 -0.40
C THR A 72 -5.22 -0.32 0.54
N ILE A 73 -4.13 -0.11 1.26
CA ILE A 73 -3.58 -1.06 2.25
C ILE A 73 -3.78 -0.45 3.65
N PRO A 74 -4.94 -0.67 4.27
CA PRO A 74 -5.26 -0.09 5.58
C PRO A 74 -4.76 -0.94 6.76
N PHE A 75 -4.44 -2.22 6.53
CA PHE A 75 -4.02 -3.21 7.53
C PHE A 75 -3.05 -4.24 6.94
#